data_AF-A0A367IJ60-F1
#
_entry.id   AF-A0A367IJ60-F1
#
_cell.length_a   1.000
_cell.length_b   1.000
_cell.length_c   1.000
_cell.angle_alpha   90.00
_cell.angle_beta   90.00
_cell.angle_gamma   90.00
#
_symmetry.space_group_name_H-M   'P 1'
#
loop_
_entity.id
_entity.type
_entity.pdbx_description
1 polymer ?
#
loop_
_entity_poly.entity_id
_entity_poly.type
_entity_poly.pdbx_seq_one_letter_code
_entity_poly.pdbx_strand_id
1 'polypeptide(L)'
;VIWEFGLCAATSYVFGLANTASNTSDITKRVIFFSRNQIDIVFNVLSTVPFTFNFICSILAIIHAQNNDYSRAKIFTILIYSTWTIYCIVMAIITAYFGISSLKVFKIHLKNQLGVSNPSVSNIKSSIMRMKVIASVLTCNYMAYAGVATTYTVGRDKMMVNTTFNIIECFICHFFATASCTFILTALIF
;
A
#
# COMPACT_ATOMS: atom_id res chain seq x y z
N VAL A 1 6.51 4.10 -12.77
CA VAL A 1 5.24 4.27 -13.49
C VAL A 1 4.25 3.14 -13.24
N ILE A 2 4.40 1.91 -13.77
CA ILE A 2 3.38 0.84 -13.59
C ILE A 2 3.11 0.52 -12.10
N TRP A 3 4.17 0.50 -11.29
CA TRP A 3 4.06 0.20 -9.86
C TRP A 3 3.37 1.33 -9.06
N GLU A 4 3.54 2.60 -9.45
CA GLU A 4 2.92 3.76 -8.78
C GLU A 4 1.39 3.73 -8.93
N PHE A 5 0.91 3.37 -10.13
CA PHE A 5 -0.52 3.18 -10.37
C PHE A 5 -1.11 2.02 -9.56
N GLY A 6 -0.37 0.90 -9.43
CA GLY A 6 -0.78 -0.22 -8.59
C GLY A 6 -0.88 0.15 -7.11
N LEU A 7 0.08 0.93 -6.60
CA LEU A 7 0.05 1.43 -5.22
C LEU A 7 -1.11 2.41 -4.99
N CYS A 8 -1.44 3.27 -5.96
CA CYS A 8 -2.61 4.14 -5.88
C CYS A 8 -3.92 3.35 -5.83
N ALA A 9 -4.09 2.35 -6.71
CA ALA A 9 -5.27 1.50 -6.71
C ALA A 9 -5.45 0.75 -5.37
N ALA A 10 -4.35 0.23 -4.83
CA ALA A 10 -4.32 -0.38 -3.50
C ALA A 10 -4.68 0.62 -2.39
N THR A 11 -4.18 1.85 -2.46
CA THR A 11 -4.49 2.91 -1.50
C THR A 11 -5.97 3.26 -1.50
N SER A 12 -6.59 3.36 -2.68
CA SER A 12 -8.04 3.58 -2.84
C SER A 12 -8.88 2.43 -2.25
N TYR A 13 -8.41 1.19 -2.37
CA TYR A 13 -9.07 0.04 -1.75
C TYR A 13 -9.02 0.12 -0.21
N VAL A 14 -7.86 0.45 0.35
CA VAL A 14 -7.69 0.60 1.81
C VAL A 14 -8.49 1.79 2.33
N PHE A 15 -8.56 2.88 1.57
CA PHE A 15 -9.45 4.00 1.86
C PHE A 15 -10.92 3.57 1.92
N GLY A 16 -11.39 2.78 0.94
CA GLY A 16 -12.73 2.21 0.93
C GLY A 16 -13.02 1.33 2.16
N LEU A 17 -12.05 0.48 2.55
CA LEU A 17 -12.14 -0.31 3.78
C LEU A 17 -12.24 0.57 5.03
N ALA A 18 -11.36 1.57 5.15
CA ALA A 18 -11.32 2.47 6.28
C ALA A 18 -12.62 3.27 6.42
N ASN A 19 -13.14 3.81 5.32
CA ASN A 19 -14.38 4.58 5.29
C ASN A 19 -15.61 3.70 5.63
N THR A 20 -15.69 2.49 5.06
CA THR A 20 -16.76 1.52 5.36
C THR A 20 -16.75 1.15 6.84
N ALA A 21 -15.58 0.89 7.40
CA ALA A 21 -15.45 0.56 8.80
C ALA A 21 -15.84 1.76 9.69
N SER A 22 -15.48 3.00 9.32
CA SER A 22 -15.87 4.21 10.08
C SER A 22 -17.38 4.49 10.10
N ASN A 23 -18.13 4.07 9.08
CA ASN A 23 -19.58 4.31 8.97
C ASN A 23 -20.44 3.31 9.77
N THR A 24 -19.87 2.23 10.32
CA THR A 24 -20.67 1.11 10.85
C THR A 24 -20.91 1.21 12.37
N SER A 25 -21.91 1.98 12.83
CA SER A 25 -22.46 2.00 14.23
C SER A 25 -21.51 2.27 15.42
N ASP A 26 -22.06 2.65 16.59
CA ASP A 26 -21.31 3.02 17.82
C ASP A 26 -20.38 1.91 18.37
N ILE A 27 -20.53 0.67 17.93
CA ILE A 27 -19.65 -0.45 18.31
C ILE A 27 -18.29 -0.33 17.60
N THR A 28 -18.23 0.27 16.40
CA THR A 28 -16.99 0.41 15.63
C THR A 28 -16.14 1.59 16.08
N LYS A 29 -16.75 2.62 16.69
CA LYS A 29 -16.02 3.71 17.39
C LYS A 29 -15.10 3.19 18.50
N ARG A 30 -15.38 2.00 19.07
CA ARG A 30 -14.51 1.36 20.06
C ARG A 30 -13.33 0.59 19.47
N VAL A 31 -13.36 0.29 18.17
CA VAL A 31 -12.35 -0.54 17.49
C VAL A 31 -11.42 0.31 16.61
N ILE A 32 -11.93 1.40 16.05
CA ILE A 32 -11.20 2.31 15.16
C ILE A 32 -10.99 3.64 15.87
N PHE A 33 -9.73 4.01 16.07
CA PHE A 33 -9.35 5.26 16.74
C PHE A 33 -9.56 6.51 15.88
N PHE A 34 -9.70 6.36 14.56
CA PHE A 34 -9.82 7.47 13.63
C PHE A 34 -11.27 7.85 13.34
N SER A 35 -11.55 9.15 13.42
CA SER A 35 -12.79 9.73 12.88
C SER A 35 -12.76 9.74 11.35
N ARG A 36 -13.94 9.80 10.72
CA ARG A 36 -14.07 9.85 9.26
C ARG A 36 -13.26 10.98 8.62
N ASN A 37 -13.34 12.18 9.18
CA ASN A 37 -12.58 13.34 8.69
C ASN A 37 -11.06 13.11 8.79
N GLN A 38 -10.57 12.42 9.83
CA GLN A 38 -9.16 12.08 9.95
C GLN A 38 -8.74 11.04 8.90
N ILE A 39 -9.57 10.05 8.61
CA ILE A 39 -9.31 9.07 7.54
C ILE A 39 -9.21 9.79 6.19
N ASP A 40 -10.18 10.64 5.86
CA ASP A 40 -10.18 11.38 4.60
C ASP A 40 -8.93 12.26 4.43
N ILE A 41 -8.53 12.99 5.49
CA ILE A 41 -7.32 13.82 5.47
C ILE A 41 -6.06 12.95 5.30
N VAL A 42 -5.92 11.88 6.09
CA VAL A 42 -4.74 11.01 6.06
C VAL A 42 -4.56 10.36 4.70
N PHE A 43 -5.63 9.78 4.13
CA PHE A 43 -5.54 9.13 2.82
C PHE A 43 -5.31 10.13 1.68
N ASN A 44 -5.85 11.35 1.78
CA ASN A 44 -5.59 12.41 0.79
C ASN A 44 -4.11 12.86 0.84
N VAL A 45 -3.58 13.07 2.05
CA VAL A 45 -2.17 13.42 2.26
C VAL A 45 -1.26 12.29 1.75
N LEU A 46 -1.53 11.04 2.14
CA LEU A 46 -0.76 9.89 1.69
C LEU A 46 -0.83 9.68 0.17
N SER A 47 -1.95 10.00 -0.48
CA SER A 47 -2.08 9.85 -1.93
C SER A 47 -1.42 10.99 -2.72
N THR A 48 -1.25 12.17 -2.12
CA THR A 48 -0.81 13.37 -2.85
C THR A 48 0.65 13.72 -2.57
N VAL A 49 1.04 13.73 -1.29
CA VAL A 49 2.35 14.22 -0.85
C VAL A 49 3.53 13.44 -1.44
N PRO A 50 3.53 12.09 -1.46
CA PRO A 50 4.65 11.33 -2.03
C PRO A 50 4.85 11.64 -3.52
N PHE A 51 3.76 11.86 -4.27
CA PHE A 51 3.82 12.18 -5.69
C PHE A 51 4.35 13.59 -5.94
N THR A 52 3.84 14.59 -5.21
CA THR A 52 4.34 15.97 -5.31
C THR A 52 5.82 16.04 -4.92
N PHE A 53 6.21 15.36 -3.84
CA PHE A 53 7.60 15.32 -3.40
C PHE A 53 8.50 14.64 -4.43
N ASN A 54 8.09 13.48 -4.96
CA ASN A 54 8.84 12.77 -5.99
C ASN A 54 9.01 13.61 -7.26
N PHE A 55 7.96 14.32 -7.68
CA PHE A 55 8.00 15.21 -8.83
C PHE A 55 9.02 16.35 -8.64
N ILE A 56 8.98 17.03 -7.49
CA ILE A 56 9.93 18.11 -7.16
C ILE A 56 11.36 17.57 -7.13
N CYS A 57 11.62 16.47 -6.42
CA CYS A 57 12.95 15.89 -6.33
C CYS A 57 13.47 15.38 -7.68
N SER A 58 12.60 14.89 -8.56
CA SER A 58 12.97 14.45 -9.90
C SER A 58 13.42 15.63 -10.76
N ILE A 59 12.70 16.76 -10.72
CA ILE A 59 13.11 17.98 -11.43
C ILE A 59 14.46 18.48 -10.91
N LEU A 60 14.62 18.56 -9.59
CA LEU A 60 15.88 19.02 -8.98
C LEU A 60 17.05 18.09 -9.35
N ALA A 61 16.84 16.77 -9.36
CA ALA A 61 17.85 15.81 -9.77
C ALA A 61 18.30 16.04 -11.22
N ILE A 62 17.35 16.30 -12.13
CA ILE A 62 17.64 16.57 -13.55
C ILE A 62 18.43 17.87 -13.72
N ILE A 63 18.01 18.95 -13.07
CA ILE A 63 18.69 20.26 -13.14
C ILE A 63 20.14 20.14 -12.66
N HIS A 64 20.36 19.46 -11.53
CA HIS A 64 21.71 19.25 -11.00
C HIS A 64 22.55 18.33 -11.88
N ALA A 65 21.95 17.30 -12.50
CA ALA A 65 22.64 16.43 -13.45
C ALA A 65 23.09 17.19 -14.71
N GLN A 66 22.25 18.08 -15.25
CA GLN A 66 22.59 18.91 -16.41
C GLN A 66 23.73 19.89 -16.12
N ASN A 67 23.83 20.36 -14.88
CA ASN A 67 24.90 21.26 -14.43
C ASN A 67 26.19 20.54 -14.02
N ASN A 68 26.33 19.24 -14.33
CA ASN A 68 27.46 18.39 -13.90
C ASN A 68 27.66 18.27 -12.37
N ASP A 69 26.64 18.60 -11.58
CA ASP A 69 26.64 18.48 -10.11
C ASP A 69 26.07 17.11 -9.70
N TYR A 70 26.83 16.05 -10.03
CA TYR A 70 26.43 14.66 -9.81
C TYR A 70 26.19 14.32 -8.33
N SER A 71 26.89 15.00 -7.41
CA SER A 71 26.73 14.82 -5.97
C SER A 71 25.34 15.21 -5.49
N ARG A 72 24.82 16.37 -5.94
CA ARG A 72 23.47 16.81 -5.59
C ARG A 72 22.40 15.99 -6.29
N ALA A 73 22.60 15.65 -7.56
CA ALA A 73 21.70 14.74 -8.28
C ALA A 73 21.57 13.39 -7.54
N LYS A 74 22.68 12.86 -7.00
CA LYS A 74 22.66 11.63 -6.20
C LYS A 74 21.80 11.74 -4.95
N ILE A 75 21.93 12.82 -4.20
CA ILE A 75 21.15 13.08 -2.98
C ILE A 75 19.66 13.11 -3.28
N PHE A 76 19.23 13.84 -4.30
CA PHE A 76 17.81 13.93 -4.66
C PHE A 76 17.23 12.58 -5.07
N THR A 77 17.99 11.76 -5.81
CA THR A 77 17.52 10.40 -6.10
C THR A 77 17.41 9.54 -4.83
N ILE A 78 18.36 9.61 -3.90
CA ILE A 78 18.29 8.88 -2.62
C ILE A 78 17.04 9.30 -1.83
N LEU A 79 16.73 10.60 -1.82
CA LEU A 79 15.53 11.13 -1.16
C LEU A 79 14.25 10.58 -1.78
N ILE A 80 14.19 10.44 -3.11
CA ILE A 80 13.04 9.82 -3.80
C ILE A 80 12.82 8.39 -3.28
N TYR A 81 13.84 7.54 -3.34
CA TYR A 81 13.68 6.13 -2.92
C TYR A 81 13.42 5.99 -1.42
N SER A 82 14.05 6.82 -0.59
CA SER A 82 13.81 6.84 0.86
C SER A 82 12.36 7.22 1.19
N THR A 83 11.81 8.20 0.49
CA THR A 83 10.41 8.62 0.66
C THR A 83 9.44 7.50 0.28
N TRP A 84 9.73 6.78 -0.81
CA TRP A 84 8.95 5.63 -1.22
C TRP A 84 9.03 4.47 -0.23
N THR A 85 10.20 4.19 0.35
CA THR A 85 10.35 3.20 1.41
C THR A 85 9.46 3.55 2.61
N ILE A 86 9.52 4.80 3.08
CA ILE A 86 8.71 5.27 4.21
C ILE A 86 7.23 5.16 3.87
N TYR A 87 6.82 5.60 2.68
CA TYR A 87 5.44 5.51 2.22
C TYR A 87 4.92 4.07 2.23
N CYS A 88 5.68 3.13 1.66
CA CYS A 88 5.30 1.72 1.62
C CYS A 88 5.18 1.11 3.02
N ILE A 89 6.09 1.44 3.95
CA ILE A 89 6.01 0.97 5.34
C ILE A 89 4.76 1.52 6.03
N VAL A 90 4.51 2.82 5.92
CA VAL A 90 3.33 3.47 6.51
C VAL A 90 2.05 2.85 5.95
N MET A 91 1.97 2.65 4.63
CA MET A 91 0.84 2.01 3.98
C MET A 91 0.66 0.55 4.39
N ALA A 92 1.74 -0.22 4.57
CA ALA A 92 1.66 -1.59 5.08
C ALA A 92 1.04 -1.63 6.49
N ILE A 93 1.49 -0.73 7.38
CA ILE A 93 0.97 -0.63 8.76
C ILE A 93 -0.51 -0.24 8.75
N ILE A 94 -0.88 0.79 7.97
CA ILE A 94 -2.26 1.26 7.85
C ILE A 94 -3.17 0.16 7.29
N THR A 95 -2.71 -0.54 6.24
CA THR A 95 -3.45 -1.65 5.61
C THR A 95 -3.66 -2.79 6.59
N ALA A 96 -2.63 -3.18 7.34
CA ALA A 96 -2.75 -4.21 8.37
C ALA A 96 -3.71 -3.79 9.49
N TYR A 97 -3.64 -2.54 9.95
CA TYR A 97 -4.51 -2.00 11.00
C TYR A 97 -5.99 -1.99 10.57
N PHE A 98 -6.30 -1.42 9.40
CA PHE A 98 -7.68 -1.38 8.89
C PHE A 98 -8.17 -2.77 8.45
N GLY A 99 -7.29 -3.62 7.95
CA GLY A 99 -7.58 -5.03 7.68
C GLY A 99 -8.04 -5.76 8.94
N ILE A 100 -7.24 -5.73 10.02
CA ILE A 100 -7.60 -6.35 11.30
C ILE A 100 -8.86 -5.75 11.90
N SER A 101 -9.01 -4.42 11.85
CA SER A 101 -10.16 -3.71 12.41
C SER A 101 -11.45 -4.09 11.68
N SER A 102 -11.43 -4.13 10.35
CA SER A 102 -12.58 -4.57 9.54
C SER A 102 -13.00 -5.99 9.91
N LEU A 103 -12.05 -6.92 10.08
CA LEU A 103 -12.35 -8.29 10.48
C LEU A 103 -13.03 -8.39 11.85
N LYS A 104 -12.65 -7.53 12.80
CA LYS A 104 -13.32 -7.47 14.12
C LYS A 104 -14.76 -7.01 13.98
N VAL A 105 -15.02 -5.97 13.19
CA VAL A 105 -16.38 -5.45 12.95
C VAL A 105 -17.27 -6.51 12.31
N PHE A 106 -16.77 -7.20 11.28
CA PHE A 106 -17.52 -8.28 10.62
C PHE A 106 -17.79 -9.47 11.54
N LYS A 107 -16.84 -9.86 12.40
CA LYS A 107 -17.06 -10.92 13.39
C LYS A 107 -18.16 -10.54 14.40
N ILE A 108 -18.21 -9.28 14.81
CA ILE A 108 -19.26 -8.77 15.71
C ILE A 108 -20.63 -8.79 15.01
N HIS A 109 -20.70 -8.34 13.76
CA HIS A 109 -21.93 -8.37 12.96
C HIS A 109 -22.43 -9.80 12.76
N LEU A 110 -21.52 -10.72 12.44
CA LEU A 110 -21.84 -12.13 12.29
C LEU A 110 -22.36 -12.73 13.61
N LYS A 111 -21.74 -12.39 14.75
CA LYS A 111 -22.21 -12.83 16.07
C LYS A 111 -23.62 -12.33 16.39
N ASN A 112 -23.95 -11.10 16.01
CA ASN A 112 -25.27 -10.51 16.23
C ASN A 112 -26.34 -11.11 15.30
N GLN A 113 -25.96 -11.66 14.15
CA GLN A 113 -26.87 -12.30 13.19
C GLN A 113 -27.02 -13.82 13.38
N LEU A 114 -26.28 -14.45 14.31
CA LEU A 114 -26.35 -15.90 14.59
C LEU A 114 -27.72 -16.40 15.10
N GLY A 115 -28.70 -15.52 15.31
CA GLY A 115 -30.08 -15.89 15.63
C GLY A 115 -30.97 -16.16 14.39
N VAL A 116 -30.51 -15.84 13.18
CA VAL A 116 -31.30 -15.98 11.95
C VAL A 116 -30.60 -16.95 10.99
N SER A 117 -31.06 -18.20 11.00
CA SER A 117 -30.67 -19.26 10.07
C SER A 117 -31.02 -18.84 8.62
N ASN A 118 -30.09 -18.19 7.93
CA ASN A 118 -30.27 -17.80 6.53
C ASN A 118 -28.98 -17.99 5.72
N PRO A 119 -29.09 -18.25 4.39
CA PRO A 119 -27.96 -18.30 3.45
C PRO A 119 -27.15 -17.00 3.35
N SER A 120 -27.56 -15.93 4.05
CA SER A 120 -26.78 -14.70 4.22
C SER A 120 -25.48 -14.91 5.00
N VAL A 121 -25.43 -15.88 5.92
CA VAL A 121 -24.25 -16.09 6.79
C VAL A 121 -23.05 -16.64 6.01
N SER A 122 -23.26 -17.50 5.00
CA SER A 122 -22.16 -18.00 4.16
C SER A 122 -21.57 -16.91 3.27
N ASN A 123 -22.42 -16.04 2.71
CA ASN A 123 -22.00 -14.89 1.89
C ASN A 123 -21.18 -13.87 2.71
N ILE A 124 -21.56 -13.64 3.97
CA ILE A 124 -20.79 -12.78 4.88
C ILE A 124 -19.44 -13.42 5.21
N LYS A 125 -19.39 -14.74 5.49
CA LYS A 125 -18.11 -15.45 5.73
C LYS A 125 -17.18 -15.39 4.52
N SER A 126 -17.71 -15.56 3.30
CA SER A 126 -16.94 -15.43 2.07
C SER A 126 -16.38 -14.01 1.92
N SER A 127 -17.20 -12.98 2.12
CA SER A 127 -16.77 -11.58 2.06
C SER A 127 -15.64 -11.27 3.07
N ILE A 128 -15.74 -11.81 4.29
CA ILE A 128 -14.68 -11.72 5.32
C ILE A 128 -13.38 -12.37 4.83
N MET A 129 -13.46 -13.55 4.22
CA MET A 129 -12.30 -14.26 3.70
C MET A 129 -11.62 -13.47 2.57
N ARG A 130 -12.40 -12.91 1.63
CA ARG A 130 -11.87 -12.06 0.54
C ARG A 130 -11.13 -10.85 1.10
N MET A 131 -11.70 -10.15 2.08
CA MET A 131 -11.04 -9.01 2.73
C MET A 131 -9.74 -9.40 3.45
N LYS A 132 -9.67 -10.59 4.08
CA LYS A 132 -8.42 -11.09 4.66
C LYS A 132 -7.34 -11.29 3.62
N VAL A 133 -7.69 -11.97 2.53
CA VAL A 133 -6.74 -12.28 1.46
C VAL A 133 -6.22 -10.98 0.85
N ILE A 134 -7.12 -10.07 0.46
CA ILE A 134 -6.71 -8.80 -0.14
C ILE A 134 -5.84 -7.96 0.81
N ALA A 135 -6.26 -7.79 2.08
CA ALA A 135 -5.46 -7.02 3.05
C ALA A 135 -4.07 -7.65 3.29
N SER A 136 -3.98 -8.98 3.36
CA SER A 136 -2.71 -9.68 3.54
C SER A 136 -1.79 -9.54 2.33
N VAL A 137 -2.32 -9.73 1.11
CA VAL A 137 -1.57 -9.59 -0.14
C VAL A 137 -1.07 -8.16 -0.30
N LEU A 138 -1.90 -7.16 -0.05
CA LEU A 138 -1.50 -5.75 -0.11
C LEU A 138 -0.39 -5.43 0.90
N THR A 139 -0.53 -5.88 2.15
CA THR A 139 0.49 -5.66 3.19
C THR A 139 1.83 -6.30 2.79
N CYS A 140 1.81 -7.55 2.32
CA CYS A 140 3.01 -8.23 1.84
C CYS A 140 3.63 -7.52 0.64
N ASN A 141 2.82 -7.04 -0.30
CA ASN A 141 3.29 -6.31 -1.46
C ASN A 141 3.97 -5.00 -1.07
N TYR A 142 3.35 -4.19 -0.20
CA TYR A 142 3.97 -2.96 0.32
C TYR A 142 5.30 -3.22 1.02
N MET A 143 5.39 -4.29 1.82
CA MET A 143 6.64 -4.67 2.50
C MET A 143 7.73 -5.14 1.52
N ALA A 144 7.36 -5.94 0.51
CA ALA A 144 8.29 -6.38 -0.54
C ALA A 144 8.84 -5.17 -1.31
N TYR A 145 7.98 -4.20 -1.66
CA TYR A 145 8.37 -2.96 -2.31
C TYR A 145 9.28 -2.09 -1.44
N ALA A 146 8.99 -1.97 -0.14
CA ALA A 146 9.87 -1.27 0.79
C ALA A 146 11.27 -1.93 0.85
N GLY A 147 11.32 -3.27 0.80
CA GLY A 147 12.56 -4.03 0.70
C GLY A 147 13.37 -3.66 -0.56
N VAL A 148 12.72 -3.72 -1.72
CA VAL A 148 13.34 -3.37 -3.02
C VAL A 148 13.81 -1.90 -3.06
N ALA A 149 12.99 -0.96 -2.57
CA ALA A 149 13.39 0.45 -2.53
C ALA A 149 14.61 0.69 -1.59
N THR A 150 14.70 -0.08 -0.50
CA THR A 150 15.83 -0.02 0.43
C THR A 150 17.10 -0.62 -0.18
N THR A 151 16.99 -1.76 -0.87
CA THR A 151 18.14 -2.37 -1.58
C THR A 151 18.67 -1.44 -2.65
N TYR A 152 17.79 -0.78 -3.39
CA TYR A 152 18.18 0.22 -4.38
C TYR A 152 18.90 1.41 -3.72
N THR A 153 18.39 1.92 -2.59
CA THR A 153 18.98 3.09 -1.91
C THR A 153 20.40 2.83 -1.40
N VAL A 154 20.63 1.66 -0.80
CA VAL A 154 21.94 1.26 -0.23
C VAL A 154 22.89 0.75 -1.32
N GLY A 155 22.36 0.06 -2.33
CA GLY A 155 23.12 -0.63 -3.38
C GLY A 155 23.34 0.19 -4.65
N ARG A 156 22.79 1.40 -4.76
CA ARG A 156 22.74 2.18 -6.01
C ARG A 156 24.07 2.26 -6.75
N ASP A 157 25.16 2.57 -6.04
CA ASP A 157 26.47 2.76 -6.66
C ASP A 157 26.95 1.46 -7.34
N LYS A 158 26.65 0.30 -6.76
CA LYS A 158 26.97 -1.00 -7.35
C LYS A 158 26.03 -1.37 -8.49
N MET A 159 24.76 -0.95 -8.41
CA MET A 159 23.74 -1.24 -9.43
C MET A 159 23.91 -0.40 -10.69
N MET A 160 24.43 0.83 -10.56
CA MET A 160 24.79 1.67 -11.71
C MET A 160 25.95 1.09 -12.52
N VAL A 161 26.81 0.30 -11.89
CA VAL A 161 27.98 -0.33 -12.53
C VAL A 161 27.67 -1.74 -13.04
N ASN A 162 26.80 -2.48 -12.34
CA ASN A 162 26.48 -3.87 -12.68
C ASN A 162 25.03 -4.03 -13.17
N THR A 163 24.88 -4.11 -14.49
CA THR A 163 23.61 -4.30 -15.18
C THR A 163 22.86 -5.55 -14.73
N THR A 164 23.56 -6.64 -14.36
CA THR A 164 22.92 -7.89 -13.92
C THR A 164 22.12 -7.70 -12.64
N PHE A 165 22.65 -6.95 -11.67
CA PHE A 165 21.91 -6.66 -10.42
C PHE A 165 20.66 -5.84 -10.68
N ASN A 166 20.73 -4.87 -11.60
CA ASN A 166 19.58 -4.04 -11.98
C ASN A 166 18.48 -4.88 -12.65
N ILE A 167 18.85 -5.81 -13.55
CA ILE A 167 17.89 -6.72 -14.20
C ILE A 167 17.20 -7.63 -13.17
N ILE A 168 17.95 -8.20 -12.23
CA ILE A 168 17.40 -9.07 -11.18
C ILE A 168 16.39 -8.31 -10.32
N GLU A 169 16.73 -7.09 -9.89
CA GLU A 169 15.83 -6.28 -9.07
C GLU A 169 14.56 -5.87 -9.83
N CYS A 170 14.70 -5.53 -11.12
CA CYS A 170 13.56 -5.26 -11.99
C CYS A 170 12.63 -6.48 -12.13
N PHE A 171 13.20 -7.69 -12.28
CA PHE A 171 12.46 -8.93 -12.36
C PHE A 171 11.69 -9.22 -11.06
N ILE A 172 12.36 -9.07 -9.91
CA ILE A 172 11.73 -9.24 -8.59
C ILE A 172 10.56 -8.28 -8.42
N CYS A 173 10.76 -7.01 -8.76
CA CYS A 173 9.74 -5.97 -8.68
C CYS A 173 8.52 -6.28 -9.56
N HIS A 174 8.74 -6.68 -10.82
CA HIS A 174 7.64 -7.07 -11.72
C HIS A 174 6.90 -8.31 -11.27
N PHE A 175 7.62 -9.31 -10.76
CA PHE A 175 7.03 -10.55 -10.27
C PHE A 175 6.07 -10.29 -9.11
N PHE A 176 6.50 -9.50 -8.10
CA PHE A 176 5.64 -9.15 -6.97
C PHE A 176 4.42 -8.32 -7.39
N ALA A 177 4.59 -7.37 -8.32
CA ALA A 177 3.47 -6.60 -8.88
C ALA A 177 2.44 -7.52 -9.53
N THR A 178 2.89 -8.40 -10.41
CA THR A 178 2.04 -9.29 -11.21
C THR A 178 1.34 -10.30 -10.32
N ALA A 179 2.06 -10.94 -9.40
CA ALA A 179 1.50 -11.88 -8.42
C ALA A 179 0.43 -11.20 -7.54
N SER A 180 0.69 -9.98 -7.07
CA SER A 180 -0.29 -9.26 -6.26
C SER A 180 -1.57 -8.95 -7.03
N CYS A 181 -1.46 -8.51 -8.28
CA CYS A 181 -2.62 -8.26 -9.15
C CYS A 181 -3.43 -9.54 -9.40
N THR A 182 -2.79 -10.66 -9.68
CA THR A 182 -3.50 -11.93 -9.91
C THR A 182 -4.21 -12.41 -8.66
N PHE A 183 -3.57 -12.39 -7.49
CA PHE A 183 -4.21 -12.78 -6.23
C PHE A 183 -5.40 -11.90 -5.87
N ILE A 184 -5.32 -10.59 -6.08
CA ILE A 184 -6.43 -9.66 -5.83
C ILE A 184 -7.58 -9.95 -6.80
N LEU A 185 -7.31 -10.13 -8.08
CA LEU A 185 -8.32 -10.49 -9.08
C LEU A 185 -9.01 -11.82 -8.73
N THR A 186 -8.24 -12.84 -8.38
CA THR A 186 -8.79 -14.13 -7.93
C THR A 186 -9.66 -13.96 -6.68
N ALA A 187 -9.22 -13.18 -5.70
CA ALA A 187 -10.00 -12.92 -4.47
C ALA A 187 -11.26 -12.06 -4.69
N LEU A 188 -11.34 -11.31 -5.79
CA LEU A 188 -12.54 -10.56 -6.16
C LEU A 188 -13.56 -11.44 -6.91
N ILE A 189 -13.08 -12.34 -7.76
CA ILE A 189 -13.92 -13.23 -8.59
C ILE A 189 -14.50 -14.38 -7.76
N PHE A 190 -13.70 -14.98 -6.86
CA PHE A 190 -14.06 -16.15 -6.04
C PHE A 190 -14.41 -15.76 -4.60
#